data_AF-A0A4R7WWI7-F1
#
_entry.id   AF-A0A4R7WWI7-F1
#
_cell.length_a   1.000
_cell.length_b   1.000
_cell.length_c   1.000
_cell.angle_alpha   90.00
_cell.angle_beta   90.00
_cell.angle_gamma   90.00
#
_symmetry.space_group_name_H-M   'P 1'
#
loop_
_entity.id
_entity.type
_entity.pdbx_description
1 polymer ?
#
loop_
_entity_poly.entity_id
_entity_poly.type
_entity_poly.pdbx_seq_one_letter_code
_entity_poly.pdbx_strand_id
1 'polypeptide(L)'
;MLTTRDFAANHQRLIDAASALFFRDGINATGIAAVAEFAGVSKMTLYAHFTSKDELIVAFLDKRNERWEAAVQQTLGSGGTPATQLLDLFDLHRQWLREGGWRGCPYVNSAAEFPDRSHPVRLAVDRHKRGMKQHLLDLAEAAGLANPRTLVRRLFMLLEGAFLTGALEHDDSVFLIAKDLAAELIDAARSA
;
A
#
# COMPACT_ATOMS: atom_id res chain seq x y z
N MET A 1 25.10 24.94 10.50
CA MET A 1 23.79 24.65 11.09
C MET A 1 22.81 24.51 9.94
N LEU A 2 22.17 23.35 9.75
CA LEU A 2 21.15 23.17 8.69
C LEU A 2 19.96 24.07 9.01
N THR A 3 19.40 24.76 8.01
CA THR A 3 18.14 25.49 8.21
C THR A 3 16.99 24.50 8.42
N THR A 4 15.90 24.91 9.05
CA THR A 4 14.68 24.07 9.19
C THR A 4 14.18 23.56 7.83
N ARG A 5 14.35 24.37 6.77
CA ARG A 5 14.01 24.01 5.39
C ARG A 5 14.94 22.92 4.85
N ASP A 6 16.24 23.01 5.11
CA ASP A 6 17.21 21.99 4.66
C ASP A 6 17.03 20.68 5.43
N PHE A 7 16.66 20.75 6.70
CA PHE A 7 16.33 19.57 7.50
C PHE A 7 15.11 18.83 6.92
N ALA A 8 14.01 19.54 6.66
CA ALA A 8 12.82 18.93 6.04
C ALA A 8 13.11 18.36 4.64
N ALA A 9 13.91 19.06 3.82
CA ALA A 9 14.30 18.58 2.50
C ALA A 9 15.15 17.30 2.56
N ASN A 10 16.12 17.23 3.47
CA ASN A 10 16.94 16.03 3.68
C ASN A 10 16.10 14.85 4.20
N HIS A 11 15.14 15.13 5.09
CA HIS A 11 14.21 14.12 5.58
C HIS A 11 13.43 13.48 4.43
N GLN A 12 12.84 14.29 3.55
CA GLN A 12 12.10 13.78 2.39
C GLN A 12 13.01 13.02 1.41
N ARG A 13 14.21 13.54 1.12
CA ARG A 13 15.20 12.86 0.27
C ARG A 13 15.58 11.47 0.78
N LEU A 14 15.72 11.31 2.10
CA LEU A 14 16.01 10.02 2.72
C LEU A 14 14.85 9.04 2.55
N ILE A 15 13.60 9.48 2.72
CA ILE A 15 12.40 8.65 2.50
C ILE A 15 12.29 8.25 1.02
N ASP A 16 12.56 9.16 0.10
CA ASP A 16 12.48 8.90 -1.34
C ASP A 16 13.58 7.91 -1.77
N ALA A 17 14.80 8.08 -1.27
CA ALA A 17 15.92 7.16 -1.49
C ALA A 17 15.62 5.76 -0.93
N ALA A 18 15.12 5.69 0.31
CA ALA A 18 14.69 4.43 0.91
C ALA A 18 13.57 3.78 0.10
N SER A 19 12.58 4.56 -0.35
CA SER A 19 11.48 4.09 -1.19
C SER A 19 11.97 3.45 -2.49
N ALA A 20 12.93 4.10 -3.17
CA ALA A 20 13.50 3.59 -4.40
C ALA A 20 14.28 2.29 -4.18
N LEU A 21 15.17 2.28 -3.18
CA LEU A 21 16.05 1.14 -2.91
C LEU A 21 15.31 -0.05 -2.31
N PHE A 22 14.47 0.14 -1.29
CA PHE A 22 13.70 -0.96 -0.70
C PHE A 22 12.76 -1.61 -1.72
N PHE A 23 12.18 -0.82 -2.62
CA PHE A 23 11.32 -1.35 -3.65
C PHE A 23 12.08 -2.12 -4.74
N ARG A 24 13.30 -1.67 -5.09
CA ARG A 24 14.16 -2.32 -6.11
C ARG A 24 14.90 -3.54 -5.57
N ASP A 25 15.46 -3.45 -4.37
CA ASP A 25 16.45 -4.40 -3.86
C ASP A 25 15.92 -5.23 -2.68
N GLY A 26 14.78 -4.85 -2.09
CA GLY A 26 14.27 -5.44 -0.84
C GLY A 26 14.82 -4.73 0.39
N ILE A 27 14.12 -4.86 1.52
CA ILE A 27 14.43 -4.08 2.71
C ILE A 27 15.71 -4.58 3.37
N ASN A 28 15.83 -5.88 3.64
CA ASN A 28 16.95 -6.48 4.35
C ASN A 28 18.25 -6.40 3.54
N ALA A 29 18.18 -6.55 2.22
CA ALA A 29 19.33 -6.41 1.33
C ALA A 29 19.85 -4.95 1.23
N THR A 30 19.02 -3.96 1.53
CA THR A 30 19.40 -2.54 1.45
C THR A 30 20.01 -2.05 2.77
N GLY A 31 21.30 -1.74 2.77
CA GLY A 31 21.97 -1.12 3.91
C GLY A 31 21.67 0.38 4.05
N ILE A 32 21.66 0.89 5.29
CA ILE A 32 21.50 2.33 5.57
C ILE A 32 22.56 3.21 4.89
N ALA A 33 23.77 2.67 4.66
CA ALA A 33 24.83 3.39 3.96
C ALA A 33 24.46 3.65 2.50
N ALA A 34 23.89 2.64 1.82
CA ALA A 34 23.41 2.77 0.45
C ALA A 34 22.27 3.79 0.36
N VAL A 35 21.37 3.84 1.36
CA VAL A 35 20.32 4.87 1.41
C VAL A 35 20.91 6.27 1.55
N ALA A 36 21.85 6.47 2.48
CA ALA A 36 22.48 7.78 2.68
C ALA A 36 23.22 8.25 1.42
N GLU A 37 23.98 7.35 0.79
CA GLU A 37 24.69 7.61 -0.46
C GLU A 37 23.74 7.97 -1.60
N PHE A 38 22.69 7.17 -1.82
CA PHE A 38 21.68 7.43 -2.85
C PHE A 38 20.92 8.73 -2.60
N ALA A 39 20.65 9.04 -1.33
CA ALA A 39 20.04 10.30 -0.92
C ALA A 39 21.01 11.49 -1.05
N GLY A 40 22.31 11.27 -1.28
CA GLY A 40 23.33 12.32 -1.35
C GLY A 40 23.56 13.03 -0.03
N VAL A 41 23.44 12.32 1.10
CA VAL A 41 23.65 12.84 2.45
C VAL A 41 24.62 11.95 3.24
N SER A 42 25.19 12.47 4.32
CA SER A 42 26.08 11.68 5.17
C SER A 42 25.29 10.67 6.03
N LYS A 43 25.94 9.59 6.46
CA LYS A 43 25.38 8.65 7.45
C LYS A 43 25.00 9.34 8.77
N MET A 44 25.77 10.35 9.18
CA MET A 44 25.47 11.18 10.35
C MET A 44 24.18 11.99 10.16
N THR A 45 23.96 12.53 8.95
CA THR A 45 22.71 13.22 8.60
C THR A 45 21.53 12.27 8.64
N LEU A 46 21.67 11.06 8.07
CA LEU A 46 20.62 10.03 8.15
C LEU A 46 20.21 9.76 9.60
N TYR A 47 21.18 9.55 10.50
CA TYR A 47 20.89 9.28 11.90
C TYR A 47 20.36 10.49 12.69
N ALA A 48 20.54 11.71 12.18
CA ALA A 48 19.87 12.89 12.74
C ALA A 48 18.36 12.93 12.40
N HIS A 49 17.91 12.18 11.39
CA HIS A 49 16.51 12.06 11.00
C HIS A 49 15.86 10.77 11.49
N PHE A 50 16.60 9.66 11.47
CA PHE A 50 16.09 8.33 11.81
C PHE A 50 17.04 7.63 12.76
N THR A 51 16.56 7.31 13.96
CA THR A 51 17.34 6.65 15.01
C THR A 51 17.68 5.20 14.66
N SER A 52 16.92 4.58 13.76
CA SER A 52 17.10 3.21 13.31
C SER A 52 16.69 3.02 11.85
N LYS A 53 17.10 1.88 11.27
CA LYS A 53 16.63 1.46 9.94
C LYS A 53 15.11 1.20 9.97
N ASP A 54 14.59 0.66 11.07
CA ASP A 54 13.16 0.37 11.21
C ASP A 54 12.31 1.64 11.18
N GLU A 55 12.78 2.72 11.81
CA GLU A 55 12.11 4.02 11.74
C GLU A 55 12.04 4.55 10.30
N LEU A 56 13.14 4.42 9.55
CA LEU A 56 13.17 4.78 8.14
C LEU A 56 12.23 3.89 7.28
N ILE A 57 12.16 2.59 7.57
CA ILE A 57 11.24 1.67 6.88
C ILE A 57 9.79 2.04 7.19
N VAL A 58 9.46 2.36 8.44
CA VAL A 58 8.11 2.79 8.83
C VAL A 58 7.74 4.10 8.13
N ALA A 59 8.65 5.09 8.10
CA ALA A 59 8.42 6.35 7.38
C ALA A 59 8.20 6.14 5.86
N PHE A 60 8.94 5.20 5.26
CA PHE A 60 8.71 4.76 3.89
C PHE A 60 7.30 4.19 3.68
N LEU A 61 6.86 3.27 4.55
CA LEU A 61 5.53 2.66 4.47
C LEU A 61 4.43 3.69 4.70
N ASP A 62 4.61 4.61 5.64
CA ASP A 62 3.66 5.68 5.92
C ASP A 62 3.53 6.64 4.73
N LYS A 63 4.64 7.02 4.09
CA LYS A 63 4.60 7.83 2.87
C LYS A 63 3.82 7.15 1.73
N ARG A 64 3.99 5.84 1.59
CA ARG A 64 3.19 5.06 0.61
C ARG A 64 1.73 5.00 1.00
N ASN A 65 1.42 4.86 2.28
CA ASN A 65 0.05 4.86 2.77
C ASN A 65 -0.63 6.20 2.49
N GLU A 66 0.03 7.33 2.76
CA GLU A 66 -0.48 8.67 2.44
C GLU A 66 -0.81 8.81 0.94
N ARG A 67 0.09 8.35 0.06
CA ARG A 67 -0.14 8.36 -1.38
C ARG A 67 -1.33 7.48 -1.77
N TRP A 68 -1.47 6.32 -1.11
CA TRP A 68 -2.56 5.38 -1.38
C TRP A 68 -3.90 5.95 -0.93
N GLU A 69 -3.97 6.50 0.28
CA GLU A 69 -5.15 7.16 0.81
C GLU A 69 -5.59 8.32 -0.08
N ALA A 70 -4.66 9.17 -0.52
CA ALA A 70 -4.98 10.26 -1.45
C ALA A 70 -5.57 9.74 -2.77
N ALA A 71 -5.03 8.64 -3.32
CA ALA A 71 -5.53 8.03 -4.54
C ALA A 71 -6.94 7.43 -4.34
N VAL A 72 -7.18 6.76 -3.19
CA VAL A 72 -8.52 6.27 -2.82
C VAL A 72 -9.50 7.44 -2.75
N GLN A 73 -9.18 8.51 -2.03
CA GLN A 73 -10.07 9.68 -1.94
C GLN A 73 -10.38 10.29 -3.31
N GLN A 74 -9.39 10.34 -4.22
CA GLN A 74 -9.61 10.79 -5.58
C GLN A 74 -10.54 9.85 -6.37
N THR A 75 -10.33 8.53 -6.25
CA THR A 75 -11.19 7.52 -6.89
C THR A 75 -12.64 7.66 -6.40
N LEU A 76 -12.85 7.75 -5.09
CA LEU A 76 -14.18 7.89 -4.50
C LEU A 76 -14.82 9.26 -4.77
N GLY A 77 -14.00 10.31 -4.93
CA GLY A 77 -14.48 11.65 -5.29
C GLY A 77 -14.89 11.81 -6.75
N SER A 78 -14.58 10.84 -7.62
CA SER A 78 -14.88 10.90 -9.06
C SER A 78 -16.34 10.60 -9.41
N GLY A 79 -17.18 10.31 -8.41
CA GLY A 79 -18.60 10.00 -8.57
C GLY A 79 -18.93 8.51 -8.49
N GLY A 80 -20.11 8.13 -8.96
CA GLY A 80 -20.61 6.75 -8.89
C GLY A 80 -21.41 6.44 -7.63
N THR A 81 -21.87 5.19 -7.54
CA THR A 81 -22.54 4.66 -6.34
C THR A 81 -21.51 3.97 -5.43
N PRO A 82 -21.76 3.82 -4.12
CA PRO A 82 -20.82 3.11 -3.25
C PRO A 82 -20.51 1.68 -3.72
N ALA A 83 -21.46 1.01 -4.36
CA ALA A 83 -21.26 -0.31 -4.94
C ALA A 83 -20.36 -0.31 -6.19
N THR A 84 -20.46 0.70 -7.06
CA THR A 84 -19.53 0.82 -8.20
C THR A 84 -18.14 1.23 -7.72
N GLN A 85 -18.05 2.05 -6.68
CA GLN A 85 -16.80 2.46 -6.06
C GLN A 85 -16.02 1.28 -5.44
N LEU A 86 -16.70 0.26 -4.91
CA LEU A 86 -16.05 -0.99 -4.51
C LEU A 86 -15.28 -1.64 -5.67
N LEU A 87 -15.83 -1.58 -6.88
CA LEU A 87 -15.21 -2.12 -8.10
C LEU A 87 -14.09 -1.22 -8.61
N ASP A 88 -14.23 0.10 -8.48
CA ASP A 88 -13.20 1.07 -8.88
C ASP A 88 -11.90 0.90 -8.08
N LEU A 89 -11.98 0.39 -6.85
CA LEU A 89 -10.79 0.02 -6.07
C LEU A 89 -9.97 -1.10 -6.72
N PHE A 90 -10.58 -2.02 -7.50
CA PHE A 90 -9.82 -3.02 -8.24
C PHE A 90 -9.01 -2.38 -9.37
N ASP A 91 -9.58 -1.41 -10.07
CA ASP A 91 -8.87 -0.67 -11.13
C ASP A 91 -7.72 0.16 -10.55
N LEU A 92 -7.93 0.79 -9.39
CA LEU A 92 -6.88 1.51 -8.67
C LEU A 92 -5.70 0.58 -8.34
N HIS A 93 -5.97 -0.62 -7.81
CA HIS A 93 -4.92 -1.58 -7.49
C HIS A 93 -4.22 -2.12 -8.74
N ARG A 94 -4.97 -2.33 -9.84
CA ARG A 94 -4.43 -2.70 -11.15
C ARG A 94 -3.43 -1.66 -11.66
N GLN A 95 -3.78 -0.38 -11.61
CA GLN A 95 -2.88 0.72 -11.97
C GLN A 95 -1.61 0.69 -11.10
N TRP A 96 -1.78 0.52 -9.79
CA TRP A 96 -0.66 0.50 -8.84
C TRP A 96 0.29 -0.67 -9.05
N LEU A 97 -0.20 -1.85 -9.43
CA LEU A 97 0.67 -2.98 -9.78
C LEU A 97 1.59 -2.62 -10.97
N ARG A 98 1.03 -1.99 -12.01
CA ARG A 98 1.80 -1.57 -13.20
C ARG A 98 2.84 -0.51 -12.86
N GLU A 99 2.45 0.53 -12.12
CA GLU A 99 3.37 1.58 -11.66
C GLU A 99 4.44 1.02 -10.73
N GLY A 100 4.12 -0.04 -9.98
CA GLY A 100 5.02 -0.78 -9.13
C GLY A 100 5.93 -1.78 -9.86
N GLY A 101 5.99 -1.76 -11.19
CA GLY A 101 6.92 -2.61 -11.95
C GLY A 101 6.78 -4.10 -11.62
N TRP A 102 5.55 -4.57 -11.37
CA TRP A 102 5.24 -5.99 -11.11
C TRP A 102 5.82 -6.55 -9.81
N ARG A 103 6.26 -5.71 -8.87
CA ARG A 103 6.84 -6.17 -7.59
C ARG A 103 5.81 -6.61 -6.56
N GLY A 104 4.52 -6.65 -6.91
CA GLY A 104 3.47 -6.98 -5.97
C GLY A 104 3.29 -5.93 -4.87
N CYS A 105 2.60 -6.32 -3.79
CA CYS A 105 2.20 -5.38 -2.75
C CYS A 105 3.40 -5.06 -1.84
N PRO A 106 3.82 -3.78 -1.71
CA PRO A 106 4.98 -3.43 -0.89
C PRO A 106 4.81 -3.84 0.58
N TYR A 107 3.58 -3.87 1.08
CA TYR A 107 3.27 -4.29 2.45
C TYR A 107 3.34 -5.81 2.65
N VAL A 108 2.96 -6.60 1.65
CA VAL A 108 3.11 -8.07 1.69
C VAL A 108 4.59 -8.44 1.60
N ASN A 109 5.34 -7.78 0.73
CA ASN A 109 6.80 -7.97 0.63
C ASN A 109 7.49 -7.60 1.95
N SER A 110 7.12 -6.46 2.54
CA SER A 110 7.63 -6.06 3.86
C SER A 110 7.22 -7.08 4.93
N ALA A 111 6.01 -7.62 4.90
CA ALA A 111 5.58 -8.65 5.83
C ALA A 111 6.41 -9.94 5.73
N ALA A 112 6.81 -10.32 4.51
CA ALA A 112 7.63 -11.52 4.28
C ALA A 112 9.04 -11.38 4.84
N GLU A 113 9.59 -10.16 4.88
CA GLU A 113 10.91 -9.89 5.42
C GLU A 113 10.96 -9.75 6.96
N PHE A 114 9.80 -9.58 7.62
CA PHE A 114 9.69 -9.33 9.06
C PHE A 114 8.64 -10.28 9.71
N PRO A 115 9.02 -11.48 10.16
CA PRO A 115 8.05 -12.48 10.64
C PRO A 115 7.39 -12.13 11.99
N ASP A 116 8.06 -11.39 12.87
CA ASP A 116 7.53 -10.98 14.17
C ASP A 116 6.44 -9.93 14.02
N ARG A 117 5.18 -10.29 14.34
CA ARG A 117 4.03 -9.39 14.23
C ARG A 117 4.09 -8.18 15.15
N SER A 118 4.89 -8.22 16.22
CA SER A 118 5.07 -7.08 17.13
C SER A 118 6.07 -6.05 16.60
N HIS A 119 6.84 -6.39 15.56
CA HIS A 119 7.83 -5.51 14.96
C HIS A 119 7.19 -4.22 14.39
N PRO A 120 7.80 -3.04 14.52
CA PRO A 120 7.24 -1.76 14.05
C PRO A 120 6.80 -1.78 12.58
N VAL A 121 7.60 -2.41 11.71
CA VAL A 121 7.27 -2.61 10.28
C VAL A 121 5.97 -3.41 10.11
N ARG A 122 5.73 -4.43 10.94
CA ARG A 122 4.51 -5.24 10.88
C ARG A 122 3.30 -4.49 11.40
N LEU A 123 3.47 -3.65 12.42
CA LEU A 123 2.41 -2.74 12.87
C LEU A 123 2.00 -1.73 11.78
N ALA A 124 2.97 -1.24 10.99
CA ALA A 124 2.70 -0.36 9.84
C ALA A 124 1.95 -1.11 8.72
N VAL A 125 2.36 -2.33 8.39
CA VAL A 125 1.63 -3.20 7.45
C VAL A 125 0.19 -3.42 7.91
N ASP A 126 -0.01 -3.79 9.18
CA ASP A 126 -1.33 -4.07 9.70
C ASP A 126 -2.22 -2.81 9.73
N ARG A 127 -1.64 -1.64 10.00
CA ARG A 127 -2.35 -0.34 9.92
C ARG A 127 -2.87 -0.11 8.50
N HIS A 128 -2.03 -0.25 7.49
CA HIS A 128 -2.44 -0.07 6.09
C HIS A 128 -3.52 -1.08 5.68
N LYS A 129 -3.32 -2.38 5.96
CA LYS A 129 -4.30 -3.42 5.61
C LYS A 129 -5.64 -3.26 6.35
N ARG A 130 -5.64 -2.69 7.56
CA ARG A 130 -6.88 -2.31 8.26
C ARG A 130 -7.56 -1.13 7.57
N GLY A 131 -6.82 -0.10 7.18
CA GLY A 131 -7.35 1.04 6.40
C GLY A 131 -8.04 0.59 5.12
N MET A 132 -7.39 -0.29 4.33
CA MET A 132 -7.99 -0.89 3.14
C MET A 132 -9.34 -1.56 3.40
N LYS A 133 -9.42 -2.38 4.46
CA LYS A 133 -10.67 -3.06 4.82
C LYS A 133 -11.73 -2.09 5.32
N GLN A 134 -11.33 -0.98 5.95
CA GLN A 134 -12.24 0.03 6.42
C GLN A 134 -12.91 0.76 5.23
N HIS A 135 -12.15 1.18 4.22
CA HIS A 135 -12.72 1.76 3.00
C HIS A 135 -13.72 0.82 2.31
N LEU A 136 -13.37 -0.47 2.19
CA LEU A 136 -14.30 -1.47 1.64
C LEU A 136 -15.56 -1.63 2.49
N LEU A 137 -15.43 -1.56 3.83
CA LEU A 137 -16.55 -1.69 4.74
C LEU A 137 -17.48 -0.48 4.65
N ASP A 138 -16.92 0.72 4.67
CA ASP A 138 -17.67 1.98 4.60
C ASP A 138 -18.49 2.04 3.30
N LEU A 139 -17.89 1.62 2.18
CA LEU A 139 -18.60 1.54 0.89
C LEU A 139 -19.68 0.46 0.87
N ALA A 140 -19.42 -0.71 1.45
CA ALA A 140 -20.41 -1.79 1.51
C ALA A 140 -21.61 -1.42 2.40
N GLU A 141 -21.37 -0.74 3.52
CA GLU A 141 -22.41 -0.22 4.40
C GLU A 141 -23.19 0.91 3.73
N ALA A 142 -22.52 1.87 3.08
CA ALA A 142 -23.17 2.95 2.33
C ALA A 142 -23.99 2.44 1.13
N ALA A 143 -23.59 1.31 0.53
CA ALA A 143 -24.35 0.63 -0.51
C ALA A 143 -25.55 -0.17 0.01
N GLY A 144 -25.71 -0.32 1.35
CA GLY A 144 -26.77 -1.12 1.96
C GLY A 144 -26.64 -2.62 1.67
N LEU A 145 -25.42 -3.13 1.46
CA LEU A 145 -25.19 -4.54 1.12
C LEU A 145 -25.35 -5.45 2.34
N ALA A 146 -25.98 -6.60 2.15
CA ALA A 146 -26.15 -7.58 3.21
C ALA A 146 -24.80 -8.16 3.69
N ASN A 147 -24.68 -8.37 5.00
CA ASN A 147 -23.49 -8.95 5.64
C ASN A 147 -22.16 -8.28 5.22
N PRO A 148 -22.03 -6.94 5.34
CA PRO A 148 -20.94 -6.18 4.73
C PRO A 148 -19.55 -6.64 5.21
N ARG A 149 -19.41 -7.03 6.48
CA ARG A 149 -18.15 -7.59 7.02
C ARG A 149 -17.71 -8.89 6.32
N THR A 150 -18.66 -9.75 5.96
CA THR A 150 -18.36 -11.00 5.24
C THR A 150 -18.00 -10.71 3.80
N LEU A 151 -18.72 -9.78 3.15
CA LEU A 151 -18.40 -9.33 1.79
C LEU A 151 -16.99 -8.72 1.72
N VAL A 152 -16.65 -7.80 2.62
CA VAL A 152 -15.32 -7.17 2.70
C VAL A 152 -14.21 -8.20 2.80
N ARG A 153 -14.38 -9.26 3.60
CA ARG A 153 -13.37 -10.33 3.70
C ARG A 153 -13.14 -11.02 2.36
N ARG A 154 -14.20 -11.27 1.59
CA ARG A 154 -14.12 -11.90 0.26
C ARG A 154 -13.48 -10.97 -0.75
N LEU A 155 -13.94 -9.72 -0.84
CA LEU A 155 -13.38 -8.70 -1.72
C LEU A 155 -11.90 -8.44 -1.45
N PHE A 156 -11.53 -8.34 -0.17
CA PHE A 156 -10.14 -8.16 0.23
C PHE A 156 -9.27 -9.37 -0.15
N MET A 157 -9.75 -10.61 -0.02
CA MET A 157 -9.01 -11.78 -0.48
C MET A 157 -8.81 -11.79 -2.00
N LEU A 158 -9.82 -11.37 -2.78
CA LEU A 158 -9.70 -11.23 -4.23
C LEU A 158 -8.65 -10.16 -4.61
N LEU A 159 -8.65 -9.00 -3.94
CA LEU A 159 -7.66 -7.95 -4.16
C LEU A 159 -6.23 -8.43 -3.85
N GLU A 160 -6.01 -9.05 -2.69
CA GLU A 160 -4.68 -9.57 -2.32
C GLU A 160 -4.21 -10.66 -3.30
N GLY A 161 -5.13 -11.56 -3.70
CA GLY A 161 -4.85 -12.62 -4.67
C GLY A 161 -4.45 -12.06 -6.04
N ALA A 162 -5.24 -11.11 -6.58
CA ALA A 162 -4.95 -10.46 -7.85
C ALA A 162 -3.59 -9.75 -7.83
N PHE A 163 -3.26 -9.08 -6.72
CA PHE A 163 -1.97 -8.39 -6.57
C PHE A 163 -0.79 -9.36 -6.60
N LEU A 164 -0.91 -10.51 -5.95
CA LEU A 164 0.13 -11.53 -5.93
C LEU A 164 0.25 -12.24 -7.28
N THR A 165 -0.85 -12.75 -7.83
CA THR A 165 -0.87 -13.47 -9.11
C THR A 165 -0.39 -12.57 -10.24
N GLY A 166 -0.90 -11.33 -10.32
CA GLY A 166 -0.52 -10.42 -11.39
C GLY A 166 0.95 -10.00 -11.32
N ALA A 167 1.53 -9.94 -10.12
CA ALA A 167 2.97 -9.71 -9.95
C ALA A 167 3.79 -10.91 -10.45
N LEU A 168 3.38 -12.14 -10.12
CA LEU A 168 4.10 -13.36 -10.51
C LEU A 168 4.03 -13.62 -12.01
N GLU A 169 2.87 -13.38 -12.61
CA GLU A 169 2.59 -13.68 -14.02
C GLU A 169 2.88 -12.49 -14.94
N HIS A 170 3.20 -11.32 -14.37
CA HIS A 170 3.33 -10.05 -15.10
C HIS A 170 2.07 -9.75 -15.94
N ASP A 171 0.90 -10.09 -15.40
CA ASP A 171 -0.39 -9.94 -16.06
C ASP A 171 -1.34 -9.14 -15.17
N ASP A 172 -1.78 -7.97 -15.66
CA ASP A 172 -2.74 -7.14 -14.95
C ASP A 172 -4.20 -7.52 -15.25
N SER A 173 -4.45 -8.46 -16.17
CA SER A 173 -5.78 -8.94 -16.54
C SER A 173 -6.48 -9.69 -15.40
N VAL A 174 -5.71 -10.26 -14.46
CA VAL A 174 -6.24 -10.91 -13.25
C VAL A 174 -7.06 -9.98 -12.37
N PHE A 175 -6.81 -8.66 -12.43
CA PHE A 175 -7.66 -7.68 -11.75
C PHE A 175 -9.04 -7.54 -12.38
N LEU A 176 -9.16 -7.76 -13.70
CA LEU A 176 -10.45 -7.76 -14.38
C LEU A 176 -11.27 -8.98 -13.95
N ILE A 177 -10.63 -10.16 -13.90
CA ILE A 177 -11.25 -11.39 -13.39
C ILE A 177 -11.69 -11.20 -11.92
N ALA A 178 -10.83 -10.64 -11.08
CA ALA A 178 -11.15 -10.38 -9.68
C ALA A 178 -12.28 -9.35 -9.51
N LYS A 179 -12.34 -8.34 -10.39
CA LYS A 179 -13.40 -7.32 -10.43
C LYS A 179 -14.74 -7.92 -10.87
N ASP A 180 -14.74 -8.81 -11.86
CA ASP A 180 -15.96 -9.51 -12.31
C ASP A 180 -16.52 -10.39 -11.19
N LEU A 181 -15.67 -11.17 -10.52
CA LEU A 181 -16.06 -11.96 -9.33
C LEU A 181 -16.55 -11.07 -8.18
N ALA A 182 -15.94 -9.90 -7.99
CA ALA A 182 -16.39 -8.93 -7.00
C ALA A 182 -17.80 -8.39 -7.33
N ALA A 183 -18.10 -8.14 -8.61
CA ALA A 183 -19.43 -7.71 -9.05
C ALA A 183 -20.49 -8.78 -8.75
N GLU A 184 -20.21 -10.06 -9.05
CA GLU A 184 -21.10 -11.18 -8.71
C GLU A 184 -21.38 -11.24 -7.19
N LEU A 185 -20.35 -11.06 -6.36
CA LEU A 185 -20.48 -11.05 -4.90
C LEU A 185 -21.31 -9.87 -4.39
N ILE A 186 -21.16 -8.70 -5.02
CA ILE A 186 -21.92 -7.49 -4.68
C ILE A 186 -23.41 -7.68 -5.06
N ASP A 187 -23.70 -8.21 -6.25
CA ASP A 187 -25.08 -8.44 -6.70
C ASP A 187 -25.79 -9.51 -5.87
N ALA A 188 -25.08 -10.57 -5.48
CA ALA A 188 -25.59 -11.54 -4.52
C ALA A 188 -25.91 -10.89 -3.15
N ALA A 189 -25.09 -9.94 -2.70
CA ALA A 189 -25.31 -9.23 -1.43
C ALA A 189 -26.43 -8.16 -1.49
N ARG A 190 -26.89 -7.76 -2.68
CA ARG A 190 -28.06 -6.89 -2.86
C ARG A 190 -29.38 -7.67 -2.82
N SER A 191 -29.32 -8.94 -3.17
CA SER A 191 -30.48 -9.81 -3.34
C SER A 191 -30.81 -10.65 -2.09
N ALA A 192 -30.04 -10.47 -1.01
CA ALA A 192 -30.15 -11.18 0.27
C ALA A 192 -30.80 -10.30 1.34
#